data_AF-A0A565CTW7-F1
#
_entry.id   AF-A0A565CTW7-F1
#
_cell.length_a   1.000
_cell.length_b   1.000
_cell.length_c   1.000
_cell.angle_alpha   90.00
_cell.angle_beta   90.00
_cell.angle_gamma   90.00
#
_symmetry.space_group_name_H-M   'P 1'
#
loop_
_entity.id
_entity.type
_entity.pdbx_description
1 polymer ?
#
loop_
_entity_poly.entity_id
_entity_poly.type
_entity_poly.pdbx_seq_one_letter_code
_entity_poly.pdbx_strand_id
1 'polypeptide(L)'
;MFGNGHCIRRHINSEFGFRANPGRLFRSIQVLYHSSTDSDKDALPYEWYERKLPVLTKLSRALKDVDLVDGKLEDINGGIIYDDCIKQKMQAFKSLARIFIGSPSIQKKIREQKRLKFPVFGTESEREPFVVNSLTKVSNFLNISAQQRKLVRCTVCSQVTQYRIWRGALEDLLNGLKEEVDWLVEHSETRQGTKLGQQVILSCLKLLSESSVSYEAENSTSWMRPVPARYAKANASAKWEDVLDMVNDLRRYLEHDEGTKVLYHLEKLVSMKEGLLQVKDVFLDNTIGFREVRHQEYLVQKKLTKTLGNPSPCLFILLMYFLYGRVRDIEVDLCGGFYKEKREFLCLSMGRILTSADEKMLERGIKQLDRALGLFEFVWETAGMKETLNLQGHLWCLGAEERSITYRGKTFFLHDL
;
A
#
# COMPACT_ATOMS: atom_id res chain seq x y z
N MET A 1 29.77 -5.31 4.12
CA MET A 1 29.96 -3.98 4.75
C MET A 1 29.33 -2.97 3.79
N PHE A 2 28.16 -2.39 3.99
CA PHE A 2 27.55 -1.78 5.18
C PHE A 2 26.15 -2.35 5.44
N GLY A 3 25.82 -2.61 6.70
CA GLY A 3 24.46 -2.91 7.14
C GLY A 3 23.71 -1.62 7.42
N ASN A 4 22.63 -1.37 6.68
CA ASN A 4 21.66 -0.34 7.05
C ASN A 4 20.72 -0.96 8.10
N GLY A 5 21.07 -0.79 9.37
CA GLY A 5 20.13 -1.00 10.46
C GLY A 5 19.05 0.08 10.41
N HIS A 6 17.80 -0.32 10.20
CA HIS A 6 16.66 0.57 10.40
C HIS A 6 16.57 0.92 11.89
N CYS A 7 16.95 2.16 12.22
CA CYS A 7 16.97 2.66 13.58
C CYS A 7 15.53 3.01 14.00
N ILE A 8 14.95 2.21 14.90
CA ILE A 8 13.70 2.51 15.60
C ILE A 8 14.02 3.57 16.65
N ARG A 9 13.50 4.80 16.48
CA ARG A 9 13.73 5.90 17.42
C ARG A 9 12.46 6.18 18.23
N ARG A 10 12.49 5.92 19.53
CA ARG A 10 11.50 6.48 20.47
C ARG A 10 11.78 7.97 20.67
N HIS A 11 10.78 8.81 20.47
CA HIS A 11 10.73 10.09 21.16
C HIS A 11 10.19 9.86 22.57
N ILE A 12 11.09 9.88 23.56
CA ILE A 12 10.74 9.90 24.99
C ILE A 12 10.45 11.36 25.37
N ASN A 13 9.18 11.61 25.73
CA ASN A 13 8.61 12.69 26.54
C ASN A 13 9.05 14.15 26.33
N SER A 14 8.07 14.98 25.98
CA SER A 14 7.88 16.26 26.66
C SER A 14 6.50 16.25 27.33
N GLU A 15 6.50 16.41 28.65
CA GLU A 15 5.34 16.59 29.50
C GLU A 15 4.43 17.71 28.97
N PHE A 16 3.25 17.33 28.46
CA PHE A 16 2.09 18.20 28.49
C PHE A 16 0.92 17.36 28.96
N GLY A 17 0.65 17.46 30.26
CA GLY A 17 -0.53 16.87 30.88
C GLY A 17 -1.79 17.34 30.16
N PHE A 18 -2.42 16.43 29.41
CA PHE A 18 -3.78 16.60 28.91
C PHE A 18 -4.67 15.57 29.59
N ARG A 19 -5.34 16.00 30.67
CA ARG A 19 -6.58 15.40 31.15
C ARG A 19 -7.73 15.89 30.26
N ALA A 20 -7.70 15.55 28.97
CA ALA A 20 -8.84 15.75 28.08
C ALA A 20 -9.64 14.44 28.06
N ASN A 21 -10.84 14.47 28.62
CA ASN A 21 -11.71 13.30 28.78
C ASN A 21 -12.05 12.70 27.39
N PRO A 22 -11.45 11.57 26.98
CA PRO A 22 -11.53 11.06 25.60
C PRO A 22 -12.97 10.79 25.16
N GLY A 23 -13.84 10.40 26.10
CA GLY A 23 -15.23 10.06 25.82
C GLY A 23 -16.12 11.20 25.29
N ARG A 24 -15.80 12.48 25.56
CA ARG A 24 -16.63 13.61 25.07
C ARG A 24 -16.30 14.04 23.64
N LEU A 25 -15.03 13.95 23.24
CA LEU A 25 -14.59 14.19 21.87
C LEU A 25 -15.07 13.06 20.95
N PHE A 26 -15.06 11.82 21.46
CA PHE A 26 -15.57 10.65 20.73
C PHE A 26 -17.08 10.65 20.53
N ARG A 27 -17.90 11.01 21.54
CA ARG A 27 -19.36 11.15 21.31
C ARG A 27 -19.70 12.21 20.27
N SER A 28 -18.94 13.30 20.20
CA SER A 28 -19.21 14.36 19.22
C SER A 28 -18.74 14.04 17.79
N ILE A 29 -17.85 13.04 17.61
CA ILE A 29 -17.42 12.56 16.29
C ILE A 29 -18.26 11.35 15.84
N GLN A 30 -18.64 10.44 16.75
CA GLN A 30 -19.56 9.33 16.42
C GLN A 30 -21.00 9.80 16.13
N VAL A 31 -21.47 10.88 16.75
CA VAL A 31 -22.80 11.44 16.47
C VAL A 31 -22.91 12.03 15.06
N LEU A 32 -21.80 12.38 14.40
CA LEU A 32 -21.80 12.85 13.00
C LEU A 32 -22.06 11.73 11.97
N TYR A 33 -21.84 10.45 12.33
CA TYR A 33 -21.96 9.31 11.42
C TYR A 33 -23.39 8.73 11.30
N HIS A 34 -24.35 9.20 12.10
CA HIS A 34 -25.70 8.63 12.16
C HIS A 34 -26.83 9.60 11.75
N SER A 35 -26.53 10.76 11.17
CA SER A 35 -27.56 11.72 10.77
C SER A 35 -27.38 12.26 9.35
N SER A 36 -27.18 11.38 8.37
CA SER A 36 -27.22 11.77 6.94
C SER A 36 -27.97 10.75 6.10
N THR A 37 -29.24 10.53 6.43
CA THR A 37 -30.23 10.08 5.44
C THR A 37 -30.79 11.31 4.75
N ASP A 38 -30.48 11.44 3.46
CA ASP A 38 -31.15 12.29 2.46
C ASP A 38 -31.42 13.76 2.83
N SER A 39 -30.40 14.61 2.71
CA SER A 39 -30.63 15.99 2.23
C SER A 39 -29.40 16.56 1.53
N ASP A 40 -29.61 17.00 0.29
CA ASP A 40 -28.74 17.98 -0.38
C ASP A 40 -28.55 19.18 0.55
N LYS A 41 -27.29 19.56 0.81
CA LYS A 41 -26.87 20.68 1.69
C LYS A 41 -27.08 20.31 3.17
N ASP A 42 -26.03 20.29 3.97
CA ASP A 42 -25.66 21.51 4.67
C ASP A 42 -24.18 21.53 5.01
N ALA A 43 -23.50 22.57 4.52
CA ALA A 43 -22.24 22.96 5.11
C ALA A 43 -22.46 23.24 6.60
N LEU A 44 -21.54 22.77 7.46
CA LEU A 44 -21.62 23.03 8.90
C LEU A 44 -21.66 24.55 9.18
N PRO A 45 -22.28 24.99 10.30
CA PRO A 45 -22.29 26.40 10.69
C PRO A 45 -20.88 26.97 10.84
N TYR A 46 -20.71 28.26 10.55
CA TYR A 46 -19.42 28.95 10.62
C TYR A 46 -18.77 28.82 12.01
N GLU A 47 -19.56 28.90 13.08
CA GLU A 47 -19.10 28.78 14.46
C GLU A 47 -18.49 27.40 14.76
N TRP A 48 -18.90 26.36 14.02
CA TRP A 48 -18.29 25.04 14.15
C TRP A 48 -16.85 25.06 13.64
N TYR A 49 -16.60 25.66 12.47
CA TYR A 49 -15.26 25.76 11.90
C TYR A 49 -14.33 26.60 12.78
N GLU A 50 -14.79 27.76 13.27
CA GLU A 50 -14.01 28.59 14.19
C GLU A 50 -13.59 27.83 15.45
N ARG A 51 -14.50 27.05 16.03
CA ARG A 51 -14.22 26.24 17.23
C ARG A 51 -13.28 25.07 16.95
N LYS A 52 -13.30 24.51 15.74
CA LYS A 52 -12.52 23.31 15.40
C LYS A 52 -11.16 23.60 14.77
N LEU A 53 -10.96 24.80 14.20
CA LEU A 53 -9.68 25.21 13.62
C LEU A 53 -8.51 25.16 14.62
N PRO A 54 -8.66 25.60 15.89
CA PRO A 54 -7.60 25.43 16.89
C PRO A 54 -7.26 23.97 17.18
N VAL A 55 -8.25 23.07 17.11
CA VAL A 55 -8.04 21.63 17.30
C VAL A 55 -7.25 21.06 16.13
N LEU A 56 -7.61 21.40 14.89
CA LEU A 56 -6.88 21.01 13.68
C LEU A 56 -5.43 21.50 13.73
N THR A 57 -5.24 22.77 14.09
CA THR A 57 -3.91 23.41 14.23
C THR A 57 -3.05 22.68 15.26
N LYS A 58 -3.64 22.36 16.43
CA LYS A 58 -2.93 21.64 17.49
C LYS A 58 -2.56 20.21 17.07
N LEU A 59 -3.44 19.52 16.35
CA LEU A 59 -3.16 18.18 15.83
C LEU A 59 -2.05 18.20 14.77
N SER A 60 -2.09 19.14 13.82
CA SER A 60 -1.02 19.32 12.82
C SER A 60 0.34 19.53 13.49
N ARG A 61 0.43 20.42 14.49
CA ARG A 61 1.68 20.64 15.24
C ARG A 61 2.15 19.40 15.99
N ALA A 62 1.24 18.66 16.61
CA ALA A 62 1.58 17.45 17.37
C ALA A 62 2.02 16.26 16.47
N LEU A 63 1.66 16.29 15.19
CA LEU A 63 1.91 15.22 14.22
C LEU A 63 2.89 15.64 13.10
N LYS A 64 3.62 16.75 13.28
CA LYS A 64 4.40 17.43 12.24
C LYS A 64 5.33 16.50 11.43
N ASP A 65 5.94 15.53 12.11
CA ASP A 65 6.93 14.60 11.54
C ASP A 65 6.40 13.18 11.36
N VAL A 66 5.09 13.01 11.42
CA VAL A 66 4.41 11.71 11.36
C VAL A 66 3.38 11.72 10.24
N ASP A 67 3.25 10.62 9.52
CA ASP A 67 2.21 10.41 8.51
C ASP A 67 1.67 8.97 8.56
N LEU A 68 0.44 8.78 8.09
CA LEU A 68 -0.13 7.46 7.84
C LEU A 68 0.08 7.12 6.36
N VAL A 69 0.90 6.09 6.12
CA VAL A 69 1.39 5.65 4.81
C VAL A 69 1.05 4.18 4.63
N ASP A 70 0.19 3.88 3.67
CA ASP A 70 -0.16 2.50 3.29
C ASP A 70 -0.54 1.62 4.51
N GLY A 71 -1.36 2.16 5.42
CA GLY A 71 -1.84 1.47 6.63
C GLY A 71 -0.88 1.49 7.83
N LYS A 72 0.35 1.96 7.65
CA LYS A 72 1.38 2.08 8.70
C LYS A 72 1.59 3.53 9.09
N LEU A 73 1.70 3.77 10.39
CA LEU A 73 2.10 5.08 10.91
C LEU A 73 3.63 5.16 10.81
N GLU A 74 4.16 6.15 10.12
CA GLU A 74 5.59 6.31 9.86
C GLU A 74 6.06 7.70 10.29
N ASP A 75 7.29 7.80 10.79
CA ASP A 75 7.98 9.07 10.92
C ASP A 75 8.51 9.57 9.56
N ILE A 76 8.94 10.83 9.50
CA ILE A 76 9.51 11.46 8.30
C ILE A 76 10.82 10.83 7.80
N ASN A 77 11.43 9.92 8.56
CA ASN A 77 12.61 9.15 8.17
C ASN A 77 12.26 7.73 7.69
N GLY A 78 11.00 7.29 7.86
CA GLY A 78 10.48 6.01 7.40
C GLY A 78 10.47 4.94 8.50
N GLY A 79 10.71 5.33 9.75
CA GLY A 79 10.54 4.44 10.90
C GLY A 79 9.08 4.19 11.19
N ILE A 80 8.68 2.93 11.39
CA ILE A 80 7.30 2.56 11.73
C ILE A 80 7.03 2.87 13.20
N ILE A 81 5.92 3.54 13.48
CA ILE A 81 5.46 3.92 14.82
C ILE A 81 4.31 3.02 15.22
N TYR A 82 4.51 2.26 16.29
CA TYR A 82 3.51 1.35 16.86
C TYR A 82 2.84 1.96 18.10
N ASP A 83 2.27 3.16 17.94
CA ASP A 83 1.53 3.87 19.00
C ASP A 83 0.09 4.11 18.54
N ASP A 84 -0.86 3.39 19.16
CA ASP A 84 -2.27 3.49 18.80
C ASP A 84 -2.87 4.86 19.18
N CYS A 85 -2.34 5.56 20.17
CA CYS A 85 -2.78 6.92 20.52
C CYS A 85 -2.38 7.90 19.42
N ILE A 86 -1.14 7.82 18.90
CA ILE A 86 -0.70 8.65 17.77
C ILE A 86 -1.50 8.29 16.51
N LYS A 87 -1.73 7.00 16.26
CA LYS A 87 -2.56 6.55 15.13
C LYS A 87 -3.98 7.12 15.19
N GLN A 88 -4.62 7.10 16.36
CA GLN A 88 -5.94 7.70 16.57
C GLN A 88 -5.93 9.22 16.36
N LYS A 89 -4.90 9.93 16.85
CA LYS A 89 -4.74 11.37 16.59
C LYS A 89 -4.60 11.67 15.10
N MET A 90 -3.85 10.85 14.37
CA MET A 90 -3.67 10.98 12.92
C MET A 90 -5.00 10.76 12.18
N GLN A 91 -5.77 9.74 12.54
CA GLN A 91 -7.09 9.50 11.97
C GLN A 91 -8.05 10.66 12.25
N ALA A 92 -8.04 11.19 13.46
CA ALA A 92 -8.83 12.37 13.84
C ALA A 92 -8.41 13.62 13.05
N PHE A 93 -7.10 13.82 12.85
CA PHE A 93 -6.54 14.91 12.04
C PHE A 93 -7.02 14.82 10.59
N LYS A 94 -6.81 13.68 9.92
CA LYS A 94 -7.20 13.48 8.52
C LYS A 94 -8.72 13.60 8.35
N SER A 95 -9.51 13.04 9.27
CA SER A 95 -10.98 13.18 9.25
C SER A 95 -11.44 14.62 9.40
N LEU A 96 -10.85 15.37 10.34
CA LEU A 96 -11.18 16.78 10.53
C LEU A 96 -10.79 17.61 9.30
N ALA A 97 -9.59 17.39 8.75
CA ALA A 97 -9.12 18.08 7.55
C ALA A 97 -10.04 17.86 6.35
N ARG A 98 -10.58 16.64 6.14
CA ARG A 98 -11.58 16.37 5.10
C ARG A 98 -12.81 17.27 5.20
N ILE A 99 -13.31 17.50 6.42
CA ILE A 99 -14.46 18.39 6.66
C ILE A 99 -14.10 19.83 6.28
N PHE A 100 -12.91 20.30 6.65
CA PHE A 100 -12.43 21.64 6.28
C PHE A 100 -12.31 21.80 4.77
N ILE A 101 -11.77 20.81 4.05
CA ILE A 101 -11.68 20.80 2.58
C ILE A 101 -13.06 20.98 1.93
N GLY A 102 -14.11 20.40 2.52
CA GLY A 102 -15.49 20.59 2.08
C GLY A 102 -16.13 21.93 2.44
N SER A 103 -15.44 22.80 3.20
CA SER A 103 -16.01 24.06 3.67
C SER A 103 -16.34 25.03 2.52
N PRO A 104 -17.39 25.86 2.66
CA PRO A 104 -17.76 26.82 1.61
C PRO A 104 -16.61 27.76 1.21
N SER A 105 -15.79 28.18 2.17
CA SER A 105 -14.65 29.08 1.94
C SER A 105 -13.57 28.43 1.08
N ILE A 106 -13.17 27.20 1.40
CA ILE A 106 -12.18 26.46 0.60
C ILE A 106 -12.75 26.13 -0.78
N GLN A 107 -13.99 25.64 -0.84
CA GLN A 107 -14.65 25.32 -2.11
C GLN A 107 -14.86 26.55 -3.00
N LYS A 108 -15.03 27.74 -2.42
CA LYS A 108 -15.04 29.00 -3.16
C LYS A 108 -13.64 29.32 -3.70
N LYS A 109 -12.60 29.19 -2.88
CA LYS A 109 -11.19 29.39 -3.28
C LYS A 109 -10.79 28.48 -4.44
N ILE A 110 -11.12 27.19 -4.36
CA ILE A 110 -10.88 26.19 -5.44
C ILE A 110 -11.58 26.62 -6.73
N ARG A 111 -12.83 27.08 -6.65
CA ARG A 111 -13.61 27.52 -7.83
C ARG A 111 -13.07 28.80 -8.46
N GLU A 112 -12.51 29.70 -7.66
CA GLU A 112 -11.91 30.96 -8.13
C GLU A 112 -10.49 30.76 -8.69
N GLN A 113 -9.81 29.68 -8.31
CA GLN A 113 -8.52 29.31 -8.88
C GLN A 113 -8.65 28.91 -10.35
N LYS A 114 -8.32 29.83 -11.25
CA LYS A 114 -8.26 29.60 -12.71
C LYS A 114 -7.34 28.44 -13.15
N ARG A 115 -6.48 27.95 -12.25
CA ARG A 115 -5.57 26.81 -12.50
C ARG A 115 -6.32 25.47 -12.54
N LEU A 116 -7.45 25.38 -11.84
CA LEU A 116 -8.31 24.20 -11.82
C LEU A 116 -9.45 24.39 -12.83
N LYS A 117 -9.62 23.42 -13.71
CA LYS A 117 -10.66 23.47 -14.75
C LYS A 117 -12.02 22.92 -14.27
N PHE A 118 -12.03 22.27 -13.11
CA PHE A 118 -13.19 21.65 -12.47
C PHE A 118 -13.16 21.91 -10.96
N PRO A 119 -14.33 22.02 -10.30
CA PRO A 119 -14.39 21.96 -8.85
C PRO A 119 -14.01 20.55 -8.39
N VAL A 120 -12.87 20.40 -7.72
CA VAL A 120 -12.38 19.11 -7.22
C VAL A 120 -12.69 18.98 -5.73
N PHE A 121 -13.10 17.79 -5.29
CA PHE A 121 -13.44 17.49 -3.88
C PHE A 121 -14.67 18.26 -3.36
N GLY A 122 -15.61 18.58 -4.26
CA GLY A 122 -16.82 19.32 -3.96
C GLY A 122 -17.88 18.48 -3.26
N THR A 123 -17.96 17.18 -3.59
CA THR A 123 -18.88 16.24 -2.94
C THR A 123 -18.24 15.56 -1.75
N GLU A 124 -19.06 15.05 -0.83
CA GLU A 124 -18.57 14.26 0.31
C GLU A 124 -17.91 12.96 -0.16
N SER A 125 -18.47 12.29 -1.17
CA SER A 125 -17.91 11.07 -1.74
C SER A 125 -16.49 11.24 -2.27
N GLU A 126 -16.18 12.37 -2.92
CA GLU A 126 -14.83 12.68 -3.41
C GLU A 126 -13.83 12.92 -2.27
N ARG A 127 -14.32 13.33 -1.09
CA ARG A 127 -13.47 13.58 0.08
C ARG A 127 -13.23 12.33 0.91
N GLU A 128 -13.95 11.24 0.69
CA GLU A 128 -13.74 10.01 1.45
C GLU A 128 -12.34 9.40 1.20
N PRO A 129 -11.73 8.79 2.24
CA PRO A 129 -10.48 8.06 2.07
C PRO A 129 -10.70 6.83 1.19
N PHE A 130 -9.69 6.47 0.41
CA PHE A 130 -9.77 5.31 -0.48
C PHE A 130 -8.52 4.45 -0.40
N VAL A 131 -8.75 3.17 -0.14
CA VAL A 131 -7.70 2.15 -0.02
C VAL A 131 -7.75 1.24 -1.24
N VAL A 132 -6.71 1.33 -2.07
CA VAL A 132 -6.54 0.53 -3.27
C VAL A 132 -5.84 -0.79 -2.92
N ASN A 133 -6.64 -1.84 -2.79
CA ASN A 133 -6.18 -3.18 -2.42
C ASN A 133 -6.58 -4.27 -3.44
N SER A 134 -7.14 -3.88 -4.58
CA SER A 134 -7.49 -4.81 -5.66
C SER A 134 -7.65 -4.10 -7.01
N LEU A 135 -7.44 -4.85 -8.10
CA LEU A 135 -7.75 -4.39 -9.47
C LEU A 135 -9.24 -4.06 -9.66
N THR A 136 -10.14 -4.71 -8.92
CA THR A 136 -11.58 -4.41 -8.98
C THR A 136 -11.88 -3.00 -8.53
N LYS A 137 -11.27 -2.55 -7.43
CA LYS A 137 -11.47 -1.17 -6.93
C LYS A 137 -11.02 -0.15 -7.97
N VAL A 138 -9.84 -0.34 -8.57
CA VAL A 138 -9.34 0.54 -9.64
C VAL A 138 -10.26 0.51 -10.86
N SER A 139 -10.65 -0.70 -11.30
CA SER A 139 -11.51 -0.89 -12.48
C SER A 139 -12.91 -0.29 -12.28
N ASN A 140 -13.47 -0.40 -11.09
CA ASN A 140 -14.76 0.20 -10.76
C ASN A 140 -14.66 1.73 -10.74
N PHE A 141 -13.61 2.29 -10.13
CA PHE A 141 -13.41 3.73 -10.08
C PHE A 141 -13.24 4.35 -11.48
N LEU A 142 -12.50 3.67 -12.36
CA LEU A 142 -12.28 4.10 -13.75
C LEU A 142 -13.43 3.72 -14.71
N ASN A 143 -14.52 3.15 -14.21
CA ASN A 143 -15.66 2.68 -15.02
C ASN A 143 -15.26 1.70 -16.15
N ILE A 144 -14.27 0.85 -15.91
CA ILE A 144 -13.76 -0.13 -16.88
C ILE A 144 -14.77 -1.27 -17.03
N SER A 145 -15.17 -1.55 -18.27
CA SER A 145 -16.12 -2.60 -18.61
C SER A 145 -15.58 -4.02 -18.35
N ALA A 146 -16.45 -5.03 -18.26
CA ALA A 146 -16.05 -6.41 -18.07
C ALA A 146 -15.13 -6.95 -19.18
N GLN A 147 -15.35 -6.54 -20.43
CA GLN A 147 -14.50 -6.93 -21.56
C GLN A 147 -13.09 -6.34 -21.43
N GLN A 148 -12.99 -5.07 -21.05
CA GLN A 148 -11.69 -4.41 -20.81
C GLN A 148 -10.99 -4.98 -19.58
N ARG A 149 -11.72 -5.33 -18.51
CA ARG A 149 -11.14 -6.03 -17.35
C ARG A 149 -10.47 -7.36 -17.74
N LYS A 150 -11.03 -8.07 -18.72
CA LYS A 150 -10.42 -9.29 -19.28
C LYS A 150 -9.13 -8.96 -20.03
N LEU A 151 -9.10 -7.89 -20.81
CA LEU A 151 -7.89 -7.40 -21.49
C LEU A 151 -6.80 -7.00 -20.48
N VAL A 152 -7.16 -6.19 -19.47
CA VAL A 152 -6.28 -5.81 -18.36
C VAL A 152 -5.69 -7.06 -17.71
N ARG A 153 -6.53 -8.02 -17.33
CA ARG A 153 -6.07 -9.27 -16.72
C ARG A 153 -5.07 -10.01 -17.61
N CYS A 154 -5.38 -10.24 -18.89
CA CYS A 154 -4.51 -10.98 -19.79
C CYS A 154 -3.13 -10.30 -19.94
N THR A 155 -3.11 -8.97 -20.06
CA THR A 155 -1.88 -8.19 -20.23
C THR A 155 -1.08 -8.07 -18.93
N VAL A 156 -1.74 -7.89 -17.79
CA VAL A 156 -1.08 -7.85 -16.49
C VAL A 156 -0.50 -9.22 -16.15
N CYS A 157 -1.27 -10.31 -16.29
CA CYS A 157 -0.82 -11.66 -15.97
C CYS A 157 0.46 -12.03 -16.75
N SER A 158 0.57 -11.69 -18.03
CA SER A 158 1.77 -12.03 -18.81
C SER A 158 3.03 -11.28 -18.33
N GLN A 159 2.87 -10.09 -17.76
CA GLN A 159 3.96 -9.27 -17.24
C GLN A 159 4.35 -9.67 -15.81
N VAL A 160 3.37 -9.84 -14.91
CA VAL A 160 3.63 -9.90 -13.45
C VAL A 160 3.86 -11.31 -12.91
N THR A 161 3.61 -12.36 -13.71
CA THR A 161 3.77 -13.76 -13.26
C THR A 161 5.16 -14.34 -13.54
N GLN A 162 6.11 -13.51 -13.98
CA GLN A 162 7.50 -13.94 -14.15
C GLN A 162 8.06 -14.48 -12.83
N TYR A 163 8.86 -15.53 -12.90
CA TYR A 163 9.40 -16.21 -11.70
C TYR A 163 10.08 -15.23 -10.72
N ARG A 164 10.88 -14.28 -11.23
CA ARG A 164 11.54 -13.24 -10.40
C ARG A 164 10.56 -12.33 -9.64
N ILE A 165 9.42 -12.01 -10.24
CA ILE A 165 8.39 -11.15 -9.63
C ILE A 165 7.62 -11.96 -8.58
N TRP A 166 7.21 -13.18 -8.95
CA TRP A 166 6.57 -14.13 -8.05
C TRP A 166 7.37 -14.33 -6.77
N ARG A 167 8.64 -14.68 -6.94
CA ARG A 167 9.56 -14.93 -5.84
C ARG A 167 9.86 -13.66 -5.04
N GLY A 168 10.18 -12.57 -5.72
CA GLY A 168 10.51 -11.31 -5.06
C GLY A 168 9.34 -10.76 -4.23
N ALA A 169 8.10 -10.89 -4.70
CA ALA A 169 6.91 -10.50 -3.95
C ALA A 169 6.74 -11.34 -2.67
N LEU A 170 7.01 -12.64 -2.75
CA LEU A 170 6.97 -13.54 -1.59
C LEU A 170 8.06 -13.19 -0.57
N GLU A 171 9.30 -12.94 -1.04
CA GLU A 171 10.42 -12.52 -0.19
C GLU A 171 10.13 -11.17 0.50
N ASP A 172 9.57 -10.18 -0.22
CA ASP A 172 9.17 -8.89 0.35
C ASP A 172 8.12 -9.05 1.45
N LEU A 173 7.10 -9.89 1.22
CA LEU A 173 6.06 -10.18 2.22
C LEU A 173 6.61 -10.90 3.45
N LEU A 174 7.48 -11.89 3.27
CA LEU A 174 8.09 -12.61 4.38
C LEU A 174 9.00 -11.70 5.21
N ASN A 175 9.75 -10.80 4.57
CA ASN A 175 10.57 -9.80 5.28
C ASN A 175 9.69 -8.81 6.06
N GLY A 176 8.62 -8.30 5.45
CA GLY A 176 7.69 -7.41 6.15
C GLY A 176 6.95 -8.10 7.30
N LEU A 177 6.61 -9.38 7.15
CA LEU A 177 6.03 -10.19 8.23
C LEU A 177 7.05 -10.45 9.34
N LYS A 178 8.32 -10.69 8.98
CA LYS A 178 9.41 -10.84 9.94
C LYS A 178 9.52 -9.59 10.83
N GLU A 179 9.53 -8.40 10.25
CA GLU A 179 9.58 -7.14 11.02
C GLU A 179 8.40 -7.00 11.98
N GLU A 180 7.19 -7.34 11.54
CA GLU A 180 5.98 -7.29 12.37
C GLU A 180 6.03 -8.29 13.54
N VAL A 181 6.51 -9.50 13.29
CA VAL A 181 6.64 -10.56 14.30
C VAL A 181 7.79 -10.25 15.27
N ASP A 182 8.94 -9.80 14.79
CA ASP A 182 10.08 -9.42 15.63
C ASP A 182 9.68 -8.32 16.62
N TRP A 183 8.94 -7.32 16.15
CA TRP A 183 8.42 -6.26 17.01
C TRP A 183 7.52 -6.81 18.13
N LEU A 184 6.61 -7.74 17.81
CA LEU A 184 5.75 -8.40 18.79
C LEU A 184 6.55 -9.22 19.81
N VAL A 185 7.57 -9.96 19.37
CA VAL A 185 8.44 -10.74 20.26
C VAL A 185 9.18 -9.84 21.25
N GLU A 186 9.61 -8.66 20.83
CA GLU A 186 10.33 -7.70 21.68
C GLU A 186 9.42 -6.93 22.65
N HIS A 187 8.15 -6.71 22.29
CA HIS A 187 7.29 -5.71 22.97
C HIS A 187 5.98 -6.24 23.57
N SER A 188 5.67 -7.54 23.43
CA SER A 188 4.48 -8.16 24.02
C SER A 188 4.85 -9.36 24.89
N GLU A 189 3.90 -9.82 25.71
CA GLU A 189 4.06 -11.09 26.42
C GLU A 189 4.29 -12.20 25.39
N THR A 190 5.50 -12.73 25.36
CA THR A 190 5.93 -13.63 24.29
C THR A 190 5.04 -14.87 24.24
N ARG A 191 4.16 -14.93 23.23
CA ARG A 191 3.33 -16.10 22.98
C ARG A 191 4.17 -17.15 22.25
N GLN A 192 3.97 -18.42 22.60
CA GLN A 192 4.66 -19.52 21.95
C GLN A 192 4.40 -19.56 20.44
N GLY A 193 3.18 -19.21 20.00
CA GLY A 193 2.83 -19.06 18.59
C GLY A 193 3.69 -18.03 17.84
N THR A 194 3.99 -16.89 18.45
CA THR A 194 4.82 -15.84 17.82
C THR A 194 6.26 -16.31 17.59
N LYS A 195 6.85 -17.06 18.54
CA LYS A 195 8.20 -17.64 18.38
C LYS A 195 8.25 -18.72 17.30
N LEU A 196 7.24 -19.59 17.26
CA LEU A 196 7.12 -20.62 16.22
C LEU A 196 6.93 -19.96 14.84
N GLY A 197 6.05 -18.95 14.75
CA GLY A 197 5.88 -18.16 13.53
C GLY A 197 7.19 -17.53 13.05
N GLN A 198 7.96 -16.93 13.95
CA GLN A 198 9.28 -16.37 13.63
C GLN A 198 10.24 -17.43 13.04
N GLN A 199 10.29 -18.64 13.60
CA GLN A 199 11.12 -19.74 13.10
C GLN A 199 10.68 -20.20 11.70
N VAL A 200 9.37 -20.27 11.44
CA VAL A 200 8.84 -20.64 10.12
C VAL A 200 9.16 -19.55 9.09
N ILE A 201 9.06 -18.26 9.44
CA ILE A 201 9.45 -17.15 8.54
C ILE A 201 10.92 -17.27 8.13
N LEU A 202 11.81 -17.47 9.11
CA LEU A 202 13.25 -17.62 8.87
C LEU A 202 13.56 -18.85 8.01
N SER A 203 12.87 -19.97 8.26
CA SER A 203 13.01 -21.19 7.47
C SER A 203 12.56 -20.97 6.02
N CYS A 204 11.45 -20.27 5.80
CA CYS A 204 10.94 -19.95 4.47
C CYS A 204 11.90 -19.03 3.70
N LEU A 205 12.38 -17.96 4.34
CA LEU A 205 13.39 -17.06 3.74
C LEU A 205 14.69 -17.79 3.40
N LYS A 206 15.13 -18.73 4.26
CA LYS A 206 16.29 -19.58 4.01
C LYS A 206 16.07 -20.52 2.82
N LEU A 207 14.90 -21.16 2.73
CA LEU A 207 14.55 -22.02 1.61
C LEU A 207 14.56 -21.25 0.28
N LEU A 208 14.04 -20.03 0.28
CA LEU A 208 14.11 -19.15 -0.87
C LEU A 208 15.57 -18.77 -1.17
N SER A 209 16.37 -18.33 -0.21
CA SER A 209 17.76 -17.91 -0.50
C SER A 209 18.65 -19.06 -0.99
N GLU A 210 18.53 -20.27 -0.45
CA GLU A 210 19.27 -21.45 -0.88
C GLU A 210 18.89 -21.90 -2.30
N SER A 211 17.67 -21.59 -2.74
CA SER A 211 17.22 -21.75 -4.13
C SER A 211 17.53 -20.55 -5.02
N SER A 212 18.42 -19.61 -4.63
CA SER A 212 18.92 -18.57 -5.55
C SER A 212 20.08 -19.09 -6.40
N VAL A 213 20.06 -18.79 -7.71
CA VAL A 213 21.22 -19.07 -8.57
C VAL A 213 22.24 -17.98 -8.29
N SER A 214 23.39 -18.32 -7.69
CA SER A 214 24.53 -17.40 -7.62
C SER A 214 25.03 -17.11 -9.04
N TYR A 215 24.85 -15.86 -9.47
CA TYR A 215 25.33 -15.33 -10.75
C TYR A 215 26.79 -14.85 -10.70
N GLU A 216 27.49 -14.96 -9.55
CA GLU A 216 28.88 -14.49 -9.38
C GLU A 216 29.93 -15.43 -9.99
N ALA A 217 29.73 -15.83 -11.24
CA ALA A 217 30.78 -16.41 -12.07
C ALA A 217 30.57 -15.98 -13.52
N GLU A 218 30.68 -14.67 -13.78
CA GLU A 218 30.69 -14.07 -15.14
C GLU A 218 31.77 -14.67 -16.06
N ASN A 219 32.68 -15.50 -15.55
CA ASN A 219 33.73 -16.17 -16.33
C ASN A 219 33.50 -17.67 -16.59
N SER A 220 32.32 -18.23 -16.33
CA SER A 220 32.09 -19.68 -16.47
C SER A 220 30.99 -19.98 -17.49
N THR A 221 31.36 -20.58 -18.62
CA THR A 221 30.45 -21.13 -19.65
C THR A 221 29.42 -22.09 -19.01
N SER A 222 28.22 -21.58 -18.73
CA SER A 222 27.27 -22.18 -17.78
C SER A 222 26.43 -23.35 -18.31
N TRP A 223 26.51 -23.64 -19.61
CA TRP A 223 25.70 -24.68 -20.27
C TRP A 223 26.18 -26.10 -20.01
N MET A 224 27.33 -26.28 -19.34
CA MET A 224 27.95 -27.58 -19.04
C MET A 224 28.20 -27.86 -17.55
N ARG A 225 27.66 -27.08 -16.60
CA ARG A 225 27.89 -27.41 -15.17
C ARG A 225 27.18 -28.72 -14.80
N PRO A 226 27.91 -29.77 -14.38
CA PRO A 226 27.29 -30.94 -13.79
C PRO A 226 26.69 -30.57 -12.43
N VAL A 227 25.66 -31.33 -12.03
CA VAL A 227 25.04 -31.27 -10.71
C VAL A 227 26.14 -31.25 -9.64
N PRO A 228 26.17 -30.27 -8.71
CA PRO A 228 27.19 -30.22 -7.68
C PRO A 228 27.20 -31.51 -6.85
N ALA A 229 28.32 -32.23 -6.87
CA ALA A 229 28.47 -33.55 -6.24
C ALA A 229 28.16 -33.56 -4.72
N ARG A 230 28.14 -32.40 -4.06
CA ARG A 230 27.80 -32.28 -2.63
C ARG A 230 26.31 -32.43 -2.31
N TYR A 231 25.43 -32.45 -3.31
CA TYR A 231 23.97 -32.60 -3.13
C TYR A 231 23.41 -33.90 -3.71
N ALA A 232 24.27 -34.85 -4.09
CA ALA A 232 23.86 -36.19 -4.56
C ALA A 232 23.29 -37.12 -3.45
N LYS A 233 23.03 -36.59 -2.25
CA LYS A 233 22.18 -37.28 -1.28
C LYS A 233 20.74 -36.85 -1.54
N ALA A 234 19.92 -37.83 -1.91
CA ALA A 234 18.49 -37.72 -2.09
C ALA A 234 17.78 -37.15 -0.86
N ASN A 235 17.84 -35.83 -0.69
CA ASN A 235 16.80 -35.10 0.00
C ASN A 235 15.74 -34.82 -1.08
N ALA A 236 14.46 -35.02 -0.76
CA ALA A 236 13.39 -34.66 -1.68
C ALA A 236 13.62 -33.22 -2.16
N SER A 237 13.75 -33.02 -3.48
CA SER A 237 13.96 -31.70 -4.07
C SER A 237 12.86 -30.77 -3.59
N ALA A 238 13.25 -29.63 -3.00
CA ALA A 238 12.30 -28.66 -2.47
C ALA A 238 11.28 -28.26 -3.54
N LYS A 239 10.02 -28.16 -3.15
CA LYS A 239 8.89 -27.77 -3.99
C LYS A 239 8.24 -26.51 -3.46
N TRP A 240 7.42 -25.88 -4.30
CA TRP A 240 6.53 -24.80 -3.84
C TRP A 240 5.46 -25.29 -2.85
N GLU A 241 5.18 -26.58 -2.81
CA GLU A 241 4.33 -27.22 -1.78
C GLU A 241 4.89 -26.99 -0.37
N ASP A 242 6.21 -27.10 -0.18
CA ASP A 242 6.84 -26.86 1.13
C ASP A 242 6.61 -25.42 1.61
N VAL A 243 6.66 -24.45 0.68
CA VAL A 243 6.36 -23.04 0.95
C VAL A 243 4.88 -22.84 1.30
N LEU A 244 3.98 -23.52 0.60
CA LEU A 244 2.55 -23.49 0.88
C LEU A 244 2.24 -23.99 2.30
N ASP A 245 2.88 -25.09 2.72
CA ASP A 245 2.72 -25.65 4.05
C ASP A 245 3.25 -24.72 5.13
N MET A 246 4.42 -24.11 4.91
CA MET A 246 4.94 -23.07 5.81
C MET A 246 3.97 -21.88 5.94
N VAL A 247 3.33 -21.43 4.84
CA VAL A 247 2.31 -20.36 4.90
C VAL A 247 1.08 -20.80 5.70
N ASN A 248 0.65 -22.06 5.60
CA ASN A 248 -0.43 -22.61 6.41
C ASN A 248 -0.08 -22.63 7.91
N ASP A 249 1.15 -22.98 8.24
CA ASP A 249 1.64 -23.00 9.61
C ASP A 249 1.77 -21.59 10.19
N LEU A 250 2.29 -20.62 9.41
CA LEU A 250 2.31 -19.21 9.81
C LEU A 250 0.92 -18.70 10.15
N ARG A 251 -0.05 -18.99 9.29
CA ARG A 251 -1.44 -18.64 9.54
C ARG A 251 -1.92 -19.23 10.86
N ARG A 252 -1.70 -20.52 11.11
CA ARG A 252 -2.10 -21.18 12.36
C ARG A 252 -1.42 -20.58 13.60
N TYR A 253 -0.12 -20.33 13.54
CA TYR A 253 0.65 -19.86 14.69
C TYR A 253 0.41 -18.38 15.01
N LEU A 254 0.06 -17.57 14.02
CA LEU A 254 -0.09 -16.12 14.16
C LEU A 254 -1.57 -15.67 14.23
N GLU A 255 -2.54 -16.49 13.81
CA GLU A 255 -3.99 -16.19 13.90
C GLU A 255 -4.67 -16.77 15.17
N HIS A 256 -4.08 -16.72 16.37
CA HIS A 256 -4.72 -17.23 17.60
C HIS A 256 -5.19 -16.16 18.61
N ASP A 257 -6.46 -16.36 19.03
CA ASP A 257 -7.39 -15.75 19.99
C ASP A 257 -7.64 -14.23 20.10
N GLU A 258 -8.92 -13.94 20.40
CA GLU A 258 -9.67 -12.68 20.44
C GLU A 258 -8.87 -11.49 20.99
N GLY A 259 -8.27 -10.72 20.09
CA GLY A 259 -7.56 -9.48 20.41
C GLY A 259 -6.24 -9.30 19.68
N THR A 260 -5.73 -10.34 19.01
CA THR A 260 -4.53 -10.23 18.19
C THR A 260 -4.84 -9.42 16.92
N LYS A 261 -4.20 -8.26 16.79
CA LYS A 261 -4.20 -7.43 15.57
C LYS A 261 -3.73 -8.28 14.40
N VAL A 262 -4.61 -8.55 13.43
CA VAL A 262 -4.26 -9.26 12.21
C VAL A 262 -3.06 -8.56 11.57
N LEU A 263 -1.97 -9.32 11.38
CA LEU A 263 -0.75 -8.81 10.79
C LEU A 263 -0.98 -8.53 9.30
N TYR A 264 -0.63 -7.32 8.86
CA TYR A 264 -0.89 -6.87 7.50
C TYR A 264 -0.18 -7.78 6.48
N HIS A 265 1.10 -8.10 6.70
CA HIS A 265 1.85 -8.94 5.77
C HIS A 265 1.36 -10.39 5.78
N LEU A 266 0.79 -10.87 6.89
CA LEU A 266 0.20 -12.21 6.96
C LEU A 266 -1.04 -12.30 6.07
N GLU A 267 -1.93 -11.30 6.08
CA GLU A 267 -3.12 -11.28 5.22
C GLU A 267 -2.74 -11.31 3.73
N LYS A 268 -1.71 -10.56 3.34
CA LYS A 268 -1.18 -10.56 1.97
C LYS A 268 -0.50 -11.88 1.62
N LEU A 269 0.27 -12.46 2.55
CA LEU A 269 0.90 -13.76 2.36
C LEU A 269 -0.15 -14.88 2.19
N VAL A 270 -1.23 -14.85 2.98
CA VAL A 270 -2.37 -15.76 2.83
C VAL A 270 -3.05 -15.58 1.47
N SER A 271 -3.12 -14.36 0.95
CA SER A 271 -3.64 -14.09 -0.41
C SER A 271 -2.77 -14.73 -1.50
N MET A 272 -1.45 -14.87 -1.30
CA MET A 272 -0.56 -15.57 -2.24
C MET A 272 -0.76 -17.09 -2.29
N LYS A 273 -1.49 -17.68 -1.34
CA LYS A 273 -1.85 -19.11 -1.40
C LYS A 273 -2.56 -19.49 -2.69
N GLU A 274 -3.36 -18.58 -3.25
CA GLU A 274 -4.01 -18.77 -4.55
C GLU A 274 -2.99 -19.18 -5.62
N GLY A 275 -1.84 -18.50 -5.68
CA GLY A 275 -0.77 -18.81 -6.63
C GLY A 275 0.02 -20.06 -6.23
N LEU A 276 0.40 -20.18 -4.95
CA LEU A 276 1.16 -21.32 -4.42
C LEU A 276 0.46 -22.66 -4.69
N LEU A 277 -0.86 -22.72 -4.54
CA LEU A 277 -1.66 -23.91 -4.86
C LEU A 277 -1.53 -24.35 -6.32
N GLN A 278 -1.36 -23.41 -7.25
CA GLN A 278 -1.24 -23.70 -8.68
C GLN A 278 0.15 -24.25 -9.02
N VAL A 279 1.17 -23.81 -8.29
CA VAL A 279 2.56 -24.18 -8.54
C VAL A 279 3.11 -25.22 -7.57
N LYS A 280 2.30 -25.76 -6.65
CA LYS A 280 2.73 -26.68 -5.60
C LYS A 280 3.61 -27.83 -6.08
N ASP A 281 3.29 -28.42 -7.24
CA ASP A 281 4.01 -29.57 -7.79
C ASP A 281 5.31 -29.19 -8.55
N VAL A 282 5.61 -27.89 -8.67
CA VAL A 282 6.79 -27.37 -9.38
C VAL A 282 7.98 -27.36 -8.42
N PHE A 283 9.14 -27.74 -8.91
CA PHE A 283 10.36 -27.74 -8.10
C PHE A 283 10.85 -26.32 -7.87
N LEU A 284 11.30 -26.06 -6.64
CA LEU A 284 11.97 -24.84 -6.21
C LEU A 284 13.50 -24.99 -6.32
N ASP A 285 14.00 -26.23 -6.24
CA ASP A 285 15.42 -26.56 -6.13
C ASP A 285 16.26 -26.19 -7.37
N ASN A 286 17.50 -25.74 -7.12
CA ASN A 286 18.54 -25.43 -8.12
C ASN A 286 19.65 -26.49 -8.21
N THR A 287 19.54 -27.60 -7.47
CA THR A 287 20.50 -28.72 -7.59
C THR A 287 20.40 -29.41 -8.97
N ILE A 288 19.38 -29.10 -9.74
CA ILE A 288 19.15 -29.52 -11.12
C ILE A 288 19.93 -28.66 -12.13
N GLY A 289 20.18 -29.20 -13.32
CA GLY A 289 20.92 -28.50 -14.37
C GLY A 289 20.23 -27.21 -14.84
N PHE A 290 21.00 -26.23 -15.36
CA PHE A 290 20.50 -24.91 -15.77
C PHE A 290 19.25 -24.94 -16.67
N ARG A 291 19.20 -25.87 -17.62
CA ARG A 291 18.05 -26.05 -18.52
C ARG A 291 16.79 -26.43 -17.75
N GLU A 292 16.93 -27.26 -16.73
CA GLU A 292 15.82 -27.70 -15.89
C GLU A 292 15.35 -26.56 -14.99
N VAL A 293 16.26 -25.78 -14.40
CA VAL A 293 15.88 -24.57 -13.63
C VAL A 293 15.03 -23.63 -14.48
N ARG A 294 15.47 -23.31 -15.71
CA ARG A 294 14.69 -22.48 -16.64
C ARG A 294 13.34 -23.10 -17.00
N HIS A 295 13.28 -24.42 -17.09
CA HIS A 295 12.02 -25.11 -17.32
C HIS A 295 11.06 -24.94 -16.14
N GLN A 296 11.54 -25.11 -14.90
CA GLN A 296 10.73 -24.91 -13.69
C GLN A 296 10.26 -23.45 -13.55
N GLU A 297 11.13 -22.47 -13.80
CA GLU A 297 10.76 -21.04 -13.82
C GLU A 297 9.64 -20.76 -14.84
N TYR A 298 9.76 -21.33 -16.04
CA TYR A 298 8.74 -21.23 -17.08
C TYR A 298 7.43 -21.92 -16.67
N LEU A 299 7.50 -23.08 -16.00
CA LEU A 299 6.30 -23.76 -15.50
C LEU A 299 5.56 -22.91 -14.46
N VAL A 300 6.27 -22.25 -13.54
CA VAL A 300 5.66 -21.29 -12.59
C VAL A 300 4.91 -20.21 -13.37
N GLN A 301 5.59 -19.52 -14.28
CA GLN A 301 4.98 -18.44 -15.07
C GLN A 301 3.77 -18.92 -15.87
N LYS A 302 3.90 -20.05 -16.57
CA LYS A 302 2.84 -20.63 -17.40
C LYS A 302 1.60 -20.98 -16.58
N LYS A 303 1.79 -21.64 -15.42
CA LYS A 303 0.68 -22.01 -14.54
C LYS A 303 -0.01 -20.75 -14.02
N LEU A 304 0.73 -19.83 -13.40
CA LEU A 304 0.19 -18.60 -12.83
C LEU A 304 -0.52 -17.71 -13.87
N THR A 305 0.05 -17.55 -15.07
CA THR A 305 -0.57 -16.77 -16.17
C THR A 305 -1.94 -17.33 -16.54
N LYS A 306 -2.08 -18.65 -16.56
CA LYS A 306 -3.31 -19.34 -16.95
C LYS A 306 -4.37 -19.28 -15.84
N THR A 307 -3.95 -19.37 -14.58
CA THR A 307 -4.85 -19.63 -13.44
C THR A 307 -5.24 -18.37 -12.68
N LEU A 308 -4.37 -17.35 -12.60
CA LEU A 308 -4.69 -16.12 -11.86
C LEU A 308 -5.79 -15.32 -12.59
N GLY A 309 -6.88 -15.06 -11.88
CA GLY A 309 -8.11 -14.45 -12.37
C GLY A 309 -8.18 -12.92 -12.19
N ASN A 310 -9.30 -12.33 -12.63
CA ASN A 310 -9.74 -11.01 -12.16
C ASN A 310 -11.17 -11.20 -11.62
N PRO A 311 -11.43 -10.98 -10.31
CA PRO A 311 -10.50 -10.50 -9.28
C PRO A 311 -9.60 -11.61 -8.71
N SER A 312 -8.29 -11.38 -8.65
CA SER A 312 -7.33 -12.18 -7.88
C SER A 312 -6.53 -11.25 -6.95
N PRO A 313 -6.64 -11.41 -5.62
CA PRO A 313 -5.79 -10.71 -4.66
C PRO A 313 -4.30 -11.01 -4.87
N CYS A 314 -3.98 -12.27 -5.21
CA CYS A 314 -2.62 -12.69 -5.55
C CYS A 314 -2.08 -11.92 -6.76
N LEU A 315 -2.86 -11.80 -7.83
CA LEU A 315 -2.48 -11.02 -9.01
C LEU A 315 -2.22 -9.55 -8.67
N PHE A 316 -3.04 -8.95 -7.80
CA PHE A 316 -2.84 -7.57 -7.38
C PHE A 316 -1.55 -7.40 -6.57
N ILE A 317 -1.22 -8.33 -5.68
CA ILE A 317 0.06 -8.35 -4.95
C ILE A 317 1.25 -8.36 -5.92
N LEU A 318 1.22 -9.25 -6.92
CA LEU A 318 2.26 -9.33 -7.94
C LEU A 318 2.38 -8.06 -8.76
N LEU A 319 1.26 -7.42 -9.09
CA LEU A 319 1.25 -6.14 -9.78
C LEU A 319 1.89 -5.03 -8.93
N MET A 320 1.56 -4.95 -7.64
CA MET A 320 2.15 -3.96 -6.74
C MET A 320 3.66 -4.15 -6.62
N TYR A 321 4.13 -5.39 -6.50
CA TYR A 321 5.56 -5.69 -6.51
C TYR A 321 6.21 -5.37 -7.85
N PHE A 322 5.58 -5.69 -8.98
CA PHE A 322 6.09 -5.37 -10.31
C PHE A 322 6.28 -3.87 -10.53
N LEU A 323 5.29 -3.05 -10.16
CA LEU A 323 5.33 -1.60 -10.38
C LEU A 323 6.24 -0.86 -9.39
N TYR A 324 6.27 -1.30 -8.12
CA TYR A 324 6.87 -0.51 -7.04
C TYR A 324 7.96 -1.23 -6.25
N GLY A 325 8.22 -2.51 -6.55
CA GLY A 325 9.21 -3.34 -5.86
C GLY A 325 8.85 -3.67 -4.41
N ARG A 326 7.61 -3.38 -3.97
CA ARG A 326 7.10 -3.65 -2.61
C ARG A 326 5.62 -3.97 -2.63
N VAL A 327 5.17 -4.81 -1.72
CA VAL A 327 3.77 -5.20 -1.55
C VAL A 327 3.11 -4.34 -0.48
N ARG A 328 2.60 -3.19 -0.90
CA ARG A 328 1.82 -2.28 -0.06
C ARG A 328 0.51 -1.90 -0.77
N ASP A 329 -0.60 -1.88 -0.04
CA ASP A 329 -1.82 -1.23 -0.50
C ASP A 329 -1.53 0.27 -0.71
N ILE A 330 -2.31 0.92 -1.57
CA ILE A 330 -2.18 2.37 -1.76
C ILE A 330 -3.30 3.06 -1.00
N GLU A 331 -2.96 3.95 -0.08
CA GLU A 331 -3.93 4.79 0.61
C GLU A 331 -3.91 6.21 0.09
N VAL A 332 -5.09 6.72 -0.27
CA VAL A 332 -5.30 8.14 -0.58
C VAL A 332 -6.29 8.73 0.42
N ASP A 333 -6.01 9.95 0.89
CA ASP A 333 -6.82 10.57 1.94
C ASP A 333 -8.13 11.16 1.41
N LEU A 334 -8.13 11.53 0.12
CA LEU A 334 -9.28 11.97 -0.66
C LEU A 334 -9.28 11.20 -1.97
N CYS A 335 -10.32 10.43 -2.23
CA CYS A 335 -10.41 9.65 -3.46
C CYS A 335 -10.57 10.51 -4.72
N GLY A 336 -11.08 11.73 -4.55
CA GLY A 336 -11.36 12.67 -5.62
C GLY A 336 -12.35 12.11 -6.61
N GLY A 337 -12.19 12.48 -7.88
CA GLY A 337 -13.16 12.17 -8.90
C GLY A 337 -12.55 11.90 -10.26
N PHE A 338 -13.40 11.34 -11.12
CA PHE A 338 -13.12 11.01 -12.50
C PHE A 338 -14.00 11.87 -13.40
N TYR A 339 -13.43 12.95 -13.94
CA TYR A 339 -14.17 14.01 -14.61
C TYR A 339 -13.92 14.01 -16.11
N LYS A 340 -14.95 14.37 -16.88
CA LYS A 340 -14.82 14.63 -18.30
C LYS A 340 -14.51 16.10 -18.55
N GLU A 341 -13.30 16.38 -19.03
CA GLU A 341 -12.86 17.74 -19.30
C GLU A 341 -13.36 18.23 -20.67
N LYS A 342 -13.10 17.43 -21.71
CA LYS A 342 -13.52 17.66 -23.10
C LYS A 342 -13.91 16.32 -23.72
N ARG A 343 -14.26 16.29 -25.02
CA ARG A 343 -14.62 15.02 -25.70
C ARG A 343 -13.52 13.96 -25.60
N GLU A 344 -12.24 14.36 -25.53
CA GLU A 344 -11.07 13.47 -25.59
C GLU A 344 -10.21 13.46 -24.32
N PHE A 345 -10.49 14.34 -23.35
CA PHE A 345 -9.69 14.48 -22.13
C PHE A 345 -10.52 14.14 -20.90
N LEU A 346 -10.04 13.16 -20.13
CA LEU A 346 -10.57 12.81 -18.82
C LEU A 346 -9.55 13.27 -17.78
N CYS A 347 -10.03 13.70 -16.61
CA CYS A 347 -9.19 14.12 -15.49
C CYS A 347 -9.45 13.21 -14.31
N LEU A 348 -8.39 12.60 -13.78
CA LEU A 348 -8.40 11.89 -12.51
C LEU A 348 -7.69 12.75 -11.49
N SER A 349 -8.40 13.09 -10.41
CA SER A 349 -7.86 13.84 -9.30
C SER A 349 -7.87 12.98 -8.04
N MET A 350 -6.76 12.98 -7.29
CA MET A 350 -6.66 12.32 -5.98
C MET A 350 -5.98 13.25 -4.99
N GLY A 351 -6.32 13.11 -3.72
CA GLY A 351 -5.84 14.02 -2.69
C GLY A 351 -5.17 13.35 -1.51
N ARG A 352 -4.26 14.09 -0.89
CA ARG A 352 -3.51 13.72 0.30
C ARG A 352 -3.48 14.89 1.28
N ILE A 353 -3.57 14.58 2.57
CA ILE A 353 -3.55 15.54 3.65
C ILE A 353 -2.22 15.41 4.39
N LEU A 354 -1.46 16.49 4.45
CA LEU A 354 -0.14 16.54 5.08
C LEU A 354 -0.24 17.22 6.45
N THR A 355 0.63 16.80 7.36
CA THR A 355 0.74 17.42 8.69
C THR A 355 1.64 18.66 8.70
N SER A 356 2.55 18.78 7.72
CA SER A 356 3.46 19.89 7.54
C SER A 356 3.80 20.15 6.07
N ALA A 357 4.20 21.39 5.77
CA ALA A 357 4.64 21.82 4.43
C ALA A 357 6.15 21.65 4.22
N ASP A 358 6.84 20.99 5.16
CA ASP A 358 8.27 20.73 5.07
C ASP A 358 8.59 19.91 3.82
N GLU A 359 9.71 20.19 3.14
CA GLU A 359 10.01 19.62 1.82
C GLU A 359 10.01 18.09 1.80
N LYS A 360 10.52 17.45 2.86
CA LYS A 360 10.52 15.98 2.98
C LYS A 360 9.10 15.41 3.08
N MET A 361 8.21 16.08 3.81
CA MET A 361 6.80 15.66 3.94
C MET A 361 6.08 15.83 2.60
N LEU A 362 6.33 16.96 1.93
CA LEU A 362 5.77 17.25 0.62
C LEU A 362 6.24 16.24 -0.44
N GLU A 363 7.54 15.93 -0.49
CA GLU A 363 8.12 14.95 -1.41
C GLU A 363 7.51 13.56 -1.21
N ARG A 364 7.34 13.14 0.06
CA ARG A 364 6.66 11.89 0.40
C ARG A 364 5.21 11.88 -0.07
N GLY A 365 4.49 12.97 0.18
CA GLY A 365 3.11 13.10 -0.26
C GLY A 365 2.95 13.02 -1.77
N ILE A 366 3.84 13.70 -2.51
CA ILE A 366 3.90 13.64 -3.98
C ILE A 366 4.19 12.22 -4.45
N LYS A 367 5.21 11.56 -3.89
CA LYS A 367 5.59 10.18 -4.26
C LYS A 367 4.45 9.18 -4.04
N GLN A 368 3.66 9.35 -2.99
CA GLN A 368 2.54 8.45 -2.71
C GLN A 368 1.35 8.70 -3.64
N LEU A 369 1.01 9.96 -3.90
CA LEU A 369 -0.01 10.27 -4.91
C LEU A 369 0.43 9.87 -6.32
N ASP A 370 1.71 10.01 -6.68
CA ASP A 370 2.25 9.52 -7.95
C ASP A 370 2.08 8.01 -8.10
N ARG A 371 2.30 7.22 -7.03
CA ARG A 371 2.02 5.78 -7.03
C ARG A 371 0.52 5.49 -7.23
N ALA A 372 -0.36 6.23 -6.57
CA ALA A 372 -1.80 6.06 -6.74
C ALA A 372 -2.22 6.35 -8.18
N LEU A 373 -1.88 7.54 -8.69
CA LEU A 373 -2.21 7.97 -10.04
C LEU A 373 -1.56 7.07 -11.10
N GLY A 374 -0.31 6.65 -10.90
CA GLY A 374 0.41 5.75 -11.80
C GLY A 374 -0.21 4.35 -11.90
N LEU A 375 -0.77 3.81 -10.81
CA LEU A 375 -1.51 2.55 -10.88
C LEU A 375 -2.79 2.70 -11.72
N PHE A 376 -3.49 3.82 -11.57
CA PHE A 376 -4.70 4.10 -12.32
C PHE A 376 -4.42 4.34 -13.80
N GLU A 377 -3.38 5.11 -14.12
CA GLU A 377 -2.85 5.31 -15.47
C GLU A 377 -2.49 3.99 -16.13
N PHE A 378 -1.73 3.14 -15.45
CA PHE A 378 -1.34 1.82 -15.94
C PHE A 378 -2.58 0.96 -16.28
N VAL A 379 -3.57 0.91 -15.40
CA VAL A 379 -4.81 0.14 -15.66
C VAL A 379 -5.64 0.75 -16.79
N TRP A 380 -5.68 2.08 -16.89
CA TRP A 380 -6.36 2.83 -17.95
C TRP A 380 -5.78 2.50 -19.33
N GLU A 381 -4.45 2.58 -19.47
CA GLU A 381 -3.74 2.26 -20.70
C GLU A 381 -3.89 0.78 -21.06
N THR A 382 -3.75 -0.10 -20.07
CA THR A 382 -3.88 -1.55 -20.28
C THR A 382 -5.31 -1.96 -20.68
N ALA A 383 -6.32 -1.17 -20.29
CA ALA A 383 -7.70 -1.36 -20.71
C ALA A 383 -7.97 -0.94 -22.16
N GLY A 384 -6.98 -0.34 -22.84
CA GLY A 384 -7.10 0.11 -24.22
C GLY A 384 -8.02 1.33 -24.37
N MET A 385 -8.11 2.16 -23.34
CA MET A 385 -8.87 3.41 -23.38
C MET A 385 -8.21 4.39 -24.36
N LYS A 386 -9.03 5.11 -25.13
CA LYS A 386 -8.54 5.99 -26.21
C LYS A 386 -8.39 7.44 -25.76
N GLU A 387 -9.17 7.83 -24.76
CA GLU A 387 -9.13 9.18 -24.19
C GLU A 387 -7.84 9.38 -23.39
N THR A 388 -7.29 10.60 -23.49
CA THR A 388 -6.10 10.97 -22.73
C THR A 388 -6.50 11.24 -21.28
N LEU A 389 -5.81 10.58 -20.35
CA LEU A 389 -6.03 10.73 -18.92
C LEU A 389 -5.08 11.78 -18.33
N ASN A 390 -5.62 12.93 -17.92
CA ASN A 390 -4.90 13.95 -17.18
C ASN A 390 -4.90 13.60 -15.69
N LEU A 391 -3.72 13.55 -15.07
CA LEU A 391 -3.52 13.09 -13.70
C LEU A 391 -3.15 14.26 -12.80
N GLN A 392 -3.96 14.48 -11.76
CA GLN A 392 -3.80 15.59 -10.84
C GLN A 392 -3.71 15.10 -9.39
N GLY A 393 -2.62 15.45 -8.71
CA GLY A 393 -2.49 15.25 -7.28
C GLY A 393 -2.82 16.53 -6.52
N HIS A 394 -3.52 16.42 -5.39
CA HIS A 394 -3.86 17.56 -4.55
C HIS A 394 -3.35 17.32 -3.13
N LEU A 395 -2.42 18.15 -2.68
CA LEU A 395 -1.81 18.09 -1.37
C LEU A 395 -2.43 19.20 -0.52
N TRP A 396 -2.94 18.84 0.64
CA TRP A 396 -3.61 19.77 1.55
C TRP A 396 -2.80 19.89 2.82
N CYS A 397 -2.37 21.10 3.16
CA CYS A 397 -1.59 21.34 4.37
C CYS A 397 -1.95 22.68 4.98
N LEU A 398 -2.11 22.69 6.31
CA LEU A 398 -2.42 23.92 7.05
C LEU A 398 -1.25 24.89 7.02
N GLY A 399 -1.50 26.13 6.61
CA GLY A 399 -0.52 27.21 6.50
C GLY A 399 0.43 27.08 5.30
N ALA A 400 0.07 26.28 4.30
CA ALA A 400 0.92 26.09 3.12
C ALA A 400 0.74 27.20 2.08
N GLU A 401 1.82 27.59 1.41
CA GLU A 401 1.75 28.51 0.28
C GLU A 401 1.22 27.80 -0.98
N GLU A 402 0.21 28.38 -1.62
CA GLU A 402 -0.43 27.77 -2.78
C GLU A 402 0.48 27.75 -4.00
N ARG A 403 0.77 26.55 -4.50
CA ARG A 403 1.63 26.38 -5.67
C ARG A 403 1.34 25.11 -6.45
N SER A 404 1.74 25.11 -7.71
CA SER A 404 1.74 23.93 -8.57
C SER A 404 3.14 23.36 -8.69
N ILE A 405 3.26 22.04 -8.65
CA ILE A 405 4.51 21.29 -8.71
C ILE A 405 4.36 20.24 -9.81
N THR A 406 5.35 20.12 -10.69
CA THR A 406 5.37 19.07 -11.71
C THR A 406 6.31 17.96 -11.26
N TYR A 407 5.82 16.72 -11.28
CA TYR A 407 6.63 15.55 -10.93
C TYR A 407 6.27 14.39 -11.86
N ARG A 408 7.28 13.84 -12.56
CA ARG A 408 7.14 12.73 -13.53
C ARG A 408 6.01 12.93 -14.55
N GLY A 409 5.88 14.15 -15.08
CA GLY A 409 4.86 14.51 -16.07
C GLY A 409 3.45 14.75 -15.51
N LYS A 410 3.23 14.53 -14.20
CA LYS A 410 1.95 14.79 -13.53
C LYS A 410 1.97 16.15 -12.81
N THR A 411 0.80 16.75 -12.65
CA THR A 411 0.64 18.05 -11.97
C THR A 411 0.15 17.84 -10.55
N PHE A 412 0.83 18.44 -9.58
CA PHE A 412 0.45 18.42 -8.17
C PHE A 412 0.15 19.84 -7.69
N PHE A 413 -0.93 20.02 -6.97
CA PHE A 413 -1.33 21.30 -6.40
C PHE A 413 -1.19 21.22 -4.88
N LEU A 414 -0.42 22.14 -4.29
CA LEU A 414 -0.36 22.35 -2.86
C LEU A 414 -1.39 23.43 -2.49
N HIS A 415 -2.32 23.06 -1.62
CA HIS A 415 -3.40 23.91 -1.13
C HIS A 415 -3.25 24.16 0.35
N ASP A 416 -3.65 25.37 0.75
CA ASP A 416 -3.83 25.73 2.16
C ASP A 416 -5.18 25.21 2.68
N LEU A 417 -5.21 24.78 3.94
CA LEU A 417 -6.39 24.26 4.64
C LEU A 417 -7.14 25.31 5.45
#